data_AF-A0A6B8KGB9-F1
#
_entry.id   AF-A0A6B8KGB9-F1
#
_cell.length_a   1.000
_cell.length_b   1.000
_cell.length_c   1.000
_cell.angle_alpha   90.00
_cell.angle_beta   90.00
_cell.angle_gamma   90.00
#
_symmetry.space_group_name_H-M   'P 1'
#
loop_
_entity.id
_entity.type
_entity.pdbx_description
1 polymer ?
#
loop_
_entity_poly.entity_id
_entity_poly.type
_entity_poly.pdbx_seq_one_letter_code
_entity_poly.pdbx_strand_id
1 'polypeptide(L)'
;MKLSIPSATAIERRESDGTMIDAKGPGLAWMLKAGGKPELSFYHELEDQAERQVSAAGSRDIEWYFAEPEAAELARKWFEANDRYSKIKIIVVPPELW
;
A
#
# COMPACT_ATOMS: atom_id res chain seq x y z
N MET A 1 -39.50 3.48 -20.62
CA MET A 1 -38.07 3.12 -20.43
C MET A 1 -37.43 4.23 -19.61
N LYS A 2 -37.10 3.98 -18.34
CA LYS A 2 -36.25 4.90 -17.56
C LYS A 2 -34.88 4.24 -17.44
N LEU A 3 -33.86 4.89 -18.00
CA LEU A 3 -32.46 4.62 -17.65
C LEU A 3 -32.33 4.89 -16.15
N SER A 4 -31.94 3.87 -15.39
CA SER A 4 -31.38 4.06 -14.05
C SER A 4 -29.89 3.77 -14.18
N ILE A 5 -29.10 4.83 -14.21
CA ILE A 5 -27.65 4.75 -14.07
C ILE A 5 -27.40 4.50 -12.59
N PRO A 6 -26.79 3.36 -12.16
CA PRO A 6 -26.38 3.22 -10.79
C PRO A 6 -25.29 4.26 -10.49
N SER A 7 -25.64 5.15 -9.55
CA SER A 7 -24.80 6.19 -8.97
C SER A 7 -23.86 5.57 -7.94
N ALA A 8 -22.61 6.07 -7.93
CA ALA A 8 -21.60 6.00 -6.89
C ALA A 8 -21.26 4.60 -6.32
N THR A 9 -20.06 4.15 -6.68
CA THR A 9 -19.24 3.11 -6.06
C THR A 9 -19.57 2.91 -4.58
N ALA A 10 -20.17 1.76 -4.25
CA ALA A 10 -20.42 1.39 -2.86
C ALA A 10 -19.08 1.23 -2.15
N ILE A 11 -18.84 2.01 -1.09
CA ILE A 11 -17.80 1.70 -0.10
C ILE A 11 -18.30 0.44 0.62
N GLU A 12 -17.82 -0.73 0.20
CA GLU A 12 -18.11 -1.98 0.88
C GLU A 12 -17.44 -1.94 2.26
N ARG A 13 -18.24 -1.90 3.33
CA ARG A 13 -17.71 -1.97 4.70
C ARG A 13 -17.11 -3.36 4.89
N ARG A 14 -15.79 -3.43 5.01
CA ARG A 14 -15.09 -4.64 5.42
C ARG A 14 -15.29 -4.91 6.92
N GLU A 15 -15.65 -6.14 7.27
CA GLU A 15 -15.66 -6.63 8.66
C GLU A 15 -14.23 -6.86 9.17
N SER A 16 -13.99 -6.63 10.46
CA SER A 16 -12.65 -6.81 11.03
C SER A 16 -12.28 -8.29 11.10
N ASP A 17 -11.23 -8.69 10.38
CA ASP A 17 -10.70 -10.06 10.36
C ASP A 17 -9.30 -10.16 10.99
N GLY A 18 -8.83 -9.08 11.62
CA GLY A 18 -7.52 -9.01 12.25
C GLY A 18 -6.37 -8.66 11.30
N THR A 19 -6.64 -8.33 10.04
CA THR A 19 -5.62 -7.84 9.09
C THR A 19 -4.98 -6.54 9.57
N MET A 20 -3.66 -6.46 9.43
CA MET A 20 -2.92 -5.23 9.70
C MET A 20 -2.97 -4.33 8.47
N ILE A 21 -3.65 -3.19 8.60
CA ILE A 21 -3.85 -2.23 7.50
C ILE A 21 -2.95 -1.02 7.71
N ASP A 22 -2.26 -0.60 6.66
CA ASP A 22 -1.45 0.61 6.62
C ASP A 22 -1.76 1.43 5.36
N ALA A 23 -2.02 2.72 5.52
CA ALA A 23 -2.35 3.61 4.41
C ALA A 23 -1.18 4.56 4.14
N LYS A 24 -0.65 4.50 2.91
CA LYS A 24 0.38 5.37 2.39
C LYS A 24 -0.28 6.47 1.56
N GLY A 25 -0.27 7.69 2.10
CA GLY A 25 -0.88 8.87 1.48
C GLY A 25 -0.20 9.32 0.18
N PRO A 26 -0.62 10.45 -0.40
CA PRO A 26 0.08 11.03 -1.54
C PRO A 26 1.44 11.62 -1.13
N GLY A 27 2.33 11.80 -2.09
CA GLY A 27 3.66 12.35 -1.91
C GLY A 27 4.76 11.31 -1.66
N LEU A 28 4.55 10.03 -2.00
CA LEU A 28 5.58 9.01 -1.89
C LEU A 28 6.40 8.87 -3.18
N ALA A 29 5.75 8.92 -4.33
CA ALA A 29 6.34 8.71 -5.65
C ALA A 29 7.46 9.71 -5.94
N TRP A 30 7.36 10.96 -5.48
CA TRP A 30 8.44 11.93 -5.67
C TRP A 30 9.69 11.60 -4.83
N MET A 31 9.52 11.12 -3.59
CA MET A 31 10.64 10.71 -2.73
C MET A 31 11.35 9.49 -3.31
N LEU A 32 10.56 8.58 -3.86
CA LEU A 32 11.02 7.37 -4.52
C LEU A 32 11.71 7.65 -5.86
N LYS A 33 11.31 8.70 -6.57
CA LYS A 33 11.92 9.13 -7.84
C LYS A 33 13.08 10.10 -7.69
N ALA A 34 13.30 10.65 -6.49
CA ALA A 34 14.33 11.67 -6.26
C ALA A 34 15.75 11.15 -6.54
N GLY A 35 15.96 9.83 -6.48
CA GLY A 35 17.26 9.21 -6.73
C GLY A 35 18.26 9.43 -5.60
N GLY A 36 19.22 8.52 -5.44
CA GLY A 36 20.32 8.70 -4.51
C GLY A 36 19.90 8.62 -3.03
N LYS A 37 20.32 9.59 -2.21
CA LYS A 37 20.14 9.50 -0.74
C LYS A 37 18.67 9.52 -0.28
N PRO A 38 17.79 10.39 -0.79
CA PRO A 38 16.38 10.42 -0.37
C PRO A 38 15.65 9.11 -0.67
N GLU A 39 15.85 8.54 -1.85
CA GLU A 39 15.27 7.25 -2.24
C GLU A 39 15.75 6.13 -1.32
N LEU A 40 17.05 6.04 -1.05
CA LEU A 40 17.63 5.03 -0.15
C LEU A 40 17.13 5.17 1.30
N SER A 41 17.09 6.39 1.82
CA SER A 41 16.56 6.64 3.17
C SER A 41 15.11 6.23 3.27
N PHE A 42 14.31 6.56 2.26
CA PHE A 42 12.89 6.20 2.23
C PHE A 42 12.69 4.68 2.06
N TYR A 43 13.54 4.03 1.27
CA TYR A 43 13.57 2.56 1.20
C TYR A 43 13.82 1.94 2.57
N HIS A 44 14.84 2.39 3.31
CA HIS A 44 15.14 1.87 4.64
C HIS A 44 13.99 2.08 5.63
N GLU A 45 13.30 3.22 5.56
CA GLU A 45 12.12 3.45 6.40
C GLU A 45 10.97 2.51 6.08
N LEU A 46 10.70 2.26 4.79
CA LEU A 46 9.69 1.28 4.37
C LEU A 46 10.08 -0.15 4.76
N GLU A 47 11.35 -0.50 4.59
CA GLU A 47 11.89 -1.81 4.98
C GLU A 47 11.75 -2.05 6.50
N ASP A 48 12.17 -1.08 7.32
CA ASP A 48 12.02 -1.13 8.78
C ASP A 48 10.55 -1.30 9.20
N GLN A 49 9.63 -0.62 8.51
CA GLN A 49 8.19 -0.79 8.77
C GLN A 49 7.73 -2.20 8.40
N ALA A 50 8.09 -2.69 7.21
CA ALA A 50 7.75 -4.03 6.75
C ALA A 50 8.28 -5.09 7.71
N GLU A 51 9.53 -4.98 8.17
CA GLU A 51 10.14 -5.93 9.10
C GLU A 51 9.39 -6.01 10.43
N ARG A 52 9.09 -4.85 11.03
CA ARG A 52 8.36 -4.77 12.30
C ARG A 52 6.96 -5.36 12.18
N GLN A 53 6.27 -5.07 11.07
CA GLN A 53 4.92 -5.55 10.84
C GLN A 53 4.90 -7.06 10.56
N VAL A 54 5.82 -7.59 9.73
CA VAL A 54 5.95 -9.04 9.50
C VAL A 54 6.23 -9.78 10.82
N SER A 55 7.09 -9.23 11.68
CA SER A 55 7.37 -9.80 13.00
C SER A 55 6.14 -9.77 13.91
N ALA A 56 5.38 -8.67 13.90
CA ALA A 56 4.21 -8.50 14.75
C ALA A 56 2.96 -9.26 14.25
N ALA A 57 2.80 -9.44 12.94
CA ALA A 57 1.58 -9.97 12.33
C ALA A 57 1.33 -11.44 12.68
N GLY A 58 2.38 -12.24 12.91
CA GLY A 58 2.23 -13.67 13.16
C GLY A 58 1.62 -14.38 11.94
N SER A 59 0.42 -14.94 12.09
CA SER A 59 -0.33 -15.60 11.00
C SER A 59 -1.33 -14.68 10.28
N ARG A 60 -1.42 -13.41 10.66
CA ARG A 60 -2.36 -12.44 10.09
C ARG A 60 -1.81 -11.86 8.78
N ASP A 61 -2.72 -11.47 7.90
CA ASP A 61 -2.38 -10.76 6.66
C ASP A 61 -1.97 -9.31 6.96
N ILE A 62 -1.16 -8.74 6.06
CA ILE A 62 -0.76 -7.34 6.08
C ILE A 62 -1.17 -6.72 4.74
N GLU A 63 -1.82 -5.56 4.78
CA GLU A 63 -2.27 -4.83 3.60
C GLU A 63 -1.77 -3.39 3.63
N TRP A 64 -1.05 -3.00 2.59
CA TRP A 64 -0.60 -1.63 2.41
C TRP A 64 -1.35 -1.00 1.24
N TYR A 65 -2.03 0.10 1.53
CA TYR A 65 -2.83 0.85 0.57
C TYR A 65 -2.08 2.10 0.15
N PHE A 66 -1.73 2.20 -1.13
CA PHE A 66 -1.02 3.34 -1.69
C PHE A 66 -1.96 4.24 -2.47
N ALA A 67 -1.92 5.53 -2.17
CA ALA A 67 -2.60 6.56 -2.95
C ALA A 67 -2.00 6.72 -4.36
N GLU A 68 -0.71 6.46 -4.50
CA GLU A 68 0.04 6.67 -5.75
C GLU A 68 0.44 5.32 -6.38
N PRO A 69 -0.04 5.01 -7.60
CA PRO A 69 0.30 3.75 -8.28
C PRO A 69 1.82 3.55 -8.42
N GLU A 70 2.55 4.62 -8.70
CA GLU A 70 3.99 4.59 -8.91
C GLU A 70 4.76 4.18 -7.64
N ALA A 71 4.30 4.65 -6.48
CA ALA A 71 4.86 4.26 -5.20
C ALA A 71 4.58 2.78 -4.89
N ALA A 72 3.39 2.31 -5.23
CA ALA A 72 3.01 0.91 -5.09
C ALA A 72 3.87 -0.01 -5.96
N GLU A 73 4.13 0.36 -7.22
CA GLU A 73 4.98 -0.44 -8.11
C GLU A 73 6.42 -0.54 -7.60
N LEU A 74 6.97 0.54 -7.04
CA LEU A 74 8.31 0.51 -6.47
C LEU A 74 8.37 -0.37 -5.21
N ALA A 75 7.39 -0.26 -4.33
CA ALA A 75 7.26 -1.15 -3.17
C ALA A 75 7.15 -2.62 -3.58
N ARG A 76 6.36 -2.93 -4.63
CA ARG A 76 6.26 -4.31 -5.16
C ARG A 76 7.60 -4.84 -5.64
N LYS A 77 8.32 -4.08 -6.48
CA LYS A 77 9.63 -4.50 -6.99
C LYS A 77 10.63 -4.80 -5.87
N TRP A 78 10.57 -4.02 -4.80
CA TRP A 78 11.43 -4.22 -3.65
C TRP A 78 11.05 -5.44 -2.83
N PHE A 79 9.75 -5.67 -2.60
CA PHE A 79 9.28 -6.81 -1.82
C PHE A 79 9.35 -8.13 -2.58
N GLU A 80 9.21 -8.13 -3.90
CA GLU A 80 9.41 -9.30 -4.76
C GLU A 80 10.83 -9.86 -4.69
N ALA A 81 11.82 -9.04 -4.32
CA ALA A 81 13.20 -9.47 -4.17
C ALA A 81 13.46 -10.28 -2.88
N ASN A 82 12.48 -10.35 -1.95
CA ASN A 82 12.66 -11.00 -0.66
C ASN A 82 11.37 -11.66 -0.14
N ASP A 83 11.37 -12.99 -0.11
CA ASP A 83 10.24 -13.82 0.35
C ASP A 83 9.72 -13.47 1.76
N ARG A 84 10.54 -12.84 2.60
CA ARG A 84 10.13 -12.36 3.93
C ARG A 84 8.92 -11.41 3.87
N TYR A 85 8.79 -10.65 2.79
CA TYR A 85 7.73 -9.66 2.62
C TYR A 85 6.51 -10.19 1.87
N SER A 86 6.48 -11.49 1.54
CA SER A 86 5.36 -12.14 0.82
C SER A 86 3.99 -12.02 1.50
N LYS A 87 3.96 -11.73 2.81
CA LYS A 87 2.72 -11.50 3.57
C LYS A 87 2.12 -10.09 3.39
N ILE A 88 2.86 -9.17 2.78
CA ILE A 88 2.42 -7.79 2.58
C ILE A 88 1.75 -7.69 1.20
N LYS A 89 0.43 -7.49 1.20
CA LYS A 89 -0.36 -7.24 0.00
C LYS A 89 -0.33 -5.75 -0.33
N ILE A 90 0.16 -5.41 -1.52
CA ILE A 90 0.26 -4.02 -1.99
C ILE A 90 -0.96 -3.68 -2.86
N ILE A 91 -1.81 -2.78 -2.36
CA ILE A 91 -3.08 -2.37 -2.97
C ILE A 91 -2.97 -0.89 -3.36
N VAL A 92 -3.50 -0.53 -4.53
CA VAL A 92 -3.58 0.87 -4.98
C VAL A 92 -5.00 1.35 -4.78
N VAL A 93 -5.16 2.44 -4.03
CA VAL A 93 -6.44 3.15 -3.87
C VAL A 93 -6.19 4.60 -4.24
N PRO A 94 -6.43 4.98 -5.51
CA PRO A 94 -6.23 6.36 -5.95
C PRO A 94 -7.04 7.32 -5.08
N PRO A 95 -6.53 8.53 -4.77
CA PRO A 95 -7.34 9.53 -4.12
C PRO A 95 -8.53 9.83 -5.01
N GLU A 96 -9.75 9.62 -4.50
CA GLU A 96 -10.92 10.13 -5.19
C GLU A 96 -10.77 11.65 -5.27
N LEU A 97 -10.80 12.18 -6.49
CA LEU A 97 -10.82 13.61 -6.75
C LEU A 97 -12.11 14.17 -6.11
N TRP A 98 -11.99 14.74 -4.92
CA TRP A 98 -13.05 15.46 -4.24
C TRP A 98 -13.17 16.89 -4.78
#